data_AF-A0A090S4K9-F1
#
_entry.id   AF-A0A090S4K9-F1
#
_cell.length_a   1.000
_cell.length_b   1.000
_cell.length_c   1.000
_cell.angle_alpha   90.00
_cell.angle_beta   90.00
_cell.angle_gamma   90.00
#
_symmetry.space_group_name_H-M   'P 1'
#
loop_
_entity.id
_entity.type
_entity.pdbx_description
1 polymer ?
#
loop_
_entity_poly.entity_id
_entity_poly.type
_entity_poly.pdbx_seq_one_letter_code
_entity_poly.pdbx_strand_id
1 'polypeptide(L)' 'MRNSQAVKRFNEQYNVDYRELPISDDGGHLYDSKWSEDKKRYDKNGRPVPDMSAELMANGTLIGPVTLGMLDDLGYR' A
#
# COMPACT_ATOMS: atom_id res chain seq x y z
N MET A 1 -12.71 -4.30 7.79
CA MET A 1 -11.61 -4.50 6.82
C MET A 1 -11.33 -5.97 6.44
N ARG A 2 -12.15 -6.96 6.82
CA ARG A 2 -11.82 -8.39 6.56
C ARG A 2 -11.83 -8.83 5.08
N ASN A 3 -12.34 -7.98 4.17
CA ASN A 3 -12.52 -8.28 2.74
C ASN A 3 -11.93 -7.21 1.80
N SER A 4 -11.01 -6.36 2.27
CA SER A 4 -10.39 -5.32 1.43
C SER A 4 -9.62 -5.94 0.26
N GLN A 5 -10.02 -5.62 -0.97
CA GLN A 5 -9.28 -6.01 -2.18
C GLN A 5 -7.92 -5.34 -2.20
N ALA A 6 -7.80 -4.09 -1.78
CA ALA A 6 -6.53 -3.39 -1.73
C ALA A 6 -5.51 -4.10 -0.84
N VAL A 7 -5.90 -4.45 0.40
CA VAL A 7 -5.05 -5.20 1.33
C VAL A 7 -4.67 -6.57 0.75
N LYS A 8 -5.62 -7.27 0.13
CA LYS A 8 -5.37 -8.56 -0.52
C LYS A 8 -4.34 -8.43 -1.65
N ARG A 9 -4.50 -7.46 -2.54
CA ARG A 9 -3.58 -7.20 -3.67
C ARG A 9 -2.19 -6.81 -3.19
N PHE A 10 -2.12 -5.98 -2.14
CA PHE A 10 -0.84 -5.62 -1.53
C PHE A 10 -0.11 -6.85 -0.97
N ASN A 11 -0.81 -7.65 -0.17
CA ASN A 11 -0.25 -8.88 0.40
C ASN A 11 0.21 -9.87 -0.69
N GLU A 12 -0.56 -10.03 -1.76
CA GLU A 12 -0.21 -10.86 -2.93
C GLU A 12 1.04 -10.32 -3.66
N GLN A 13 1.08 -9.01 -3.94
CA GLN A 13 2.14 -8.39 -4.72
C GLN A 13 3.49 -8.37 -4.00
N TYR A 14 3.49 -8.15 -2.70
CA TYR A 14 4.72 -8.03 -1.90
C TYR A 14 5.03 -9.25 -1.04
N ASN A 15 4.20 -10.30 -1.11
CA ASN A 15 4.34 -11.52 -0.31
C ASN A 15 4.43 -11.24 1.20
N VAL A 16 3.46 -10.47 1.70
CA VAL A 16 3.32 -10.08 3.12
C VAL A 16 1.91 -10.41 3.62
N ASP A 17 1.67 -10.27 4.92
CA ASP A 17 0.39 -10.58 5.56
C ASP A 17 -0.04 -9.45 6.51
N TYR A 18 -0.39 -8.30 5.92
CA TYR A 18 -0.92 -7.17 6.66
C TYR A 18 -2.45 -7.22 6.75
N ARG A 19 -2.97 -6.66 7.85
CA ARG A 19 -4.41 -6.54 8.10
C ARG A 19 -4.99 -5.25 7.50
N GLU A 20 -4.13 -4.28 7.26
CA GLU A 20 -4.43 -2.95 6.73
C GLU A 20 -3.26 -2.50 5.84
N LEU A 21 -3.52 -1.57 4.92
CA LEU A 21 -2.47 -1.04 4.06
C LEU A 21 -1.49 -0.19 4.87
N PRO A 22 -0.19 -0.24 4.56
CA PRO A 22 0.75 0.69 5.14
C PRO A 22 0.49 2.09 4.56
N ILE A 23 0.14 3.04 5.44
CA ILE A 23 -0.08 4.46 5.14
C ILE A 23 1.16 5.25 5.57
N SER A 24 1.55 6.28 4.84
CA SER A 24 2.59 7.24 5.21
C SER A 24 2.42 7.81 6.62
N ASP A 25 3.50 8.33 7.21
CA ASP A 25 3.45 8.89 8.58
C ASP A 25 2.52 10.11 8.70
N ASP A 26 2.34 10.85 7.60
CA ASP A 26 1.44 12.00 7.51
C ASP A 26 -0.03 11.61 7.25
N GLY A 27 -0.30 10.34 6.98
CA GLY A 27 -1.65 9.84 6.68
C GLY A 27 -2.18 10.20 5.29
N GLY A 28 -1.38 10.89 4.46
CA GLY A 28 -1.82 11.48 3.20
C GLY A 28 -1.84 10.51 2.01
N HIS A 29 -1.01 9.47 2.04
CA HIS A 29 -0.82 8.54 0.93
C HIS A 29 -0.43 7.13 1.42
N LEU A 30 -0.42 6.16 0.52
CA LEU A 30 0.13 4.84 0.79
C LEU A 30 1.66 4.92 0.85
N TYR A 31 2.25 4.08 1.70
CA TYR A 31 3.67 4.11 1.99
C TYR A 31 4.57 3.92 0.75
N ASP A 32 5.47 4.89 0.50
CA ASP A 32 6.56 4.79 -0.49
C ASP A 32 7.83 5.52 -0.03
N SER A 33 8.88 4.76 0.31
CA SER A 33 10.17 5.36 0.71
C SER A 33 11.14 5.61 -0.46
N LYS A 34 10.80 5.24 -1.70
CA LYS A 34 11.72 5.39 -2.85
C LYS A 34 12.00 6.83 -3.24
N TRP A 35 11.00 7.71 -3.14
CA TRP A 35 11.15 9.14 -3.48
C TRP A 35 11.55 10.01 -2.29
N SER A 36 11.95 9.39 -1.17
CA SER A 36 12.39 10.06 0.06
C SER A 36 11.30 10.85 0.81
N GLU A 37 10.02 10.64 0.48
CA GLU A 37 8.90 11.25 1.21
C GLU A 37 8.62 10.50 2.52
N ASP A 38 8.60 9.16 2.47
CA ASP A 38 8.48 8.35 3.67
C ASP A 38 9.84 7.87 4.21
N LYS A 39 9.94 7.84 5.54
CA LYS A 39 11.05 7.18 6.23
C LYS A 39 10.94 5.67 6.09
N LYS A 40 12.06 4.96 6.00
CA LYS A 40 12.06 3.49 5.97
C LYS A 40 11.39 2.90 7.22
N ARG A 41 10.41 2.02 7.02
CA ARG A 41 9.64 1.40 8.11
C ARG A 41 9.86 -0.10 8.21
N TYR A 42 9.54 -0.62 9.40
CA TYR A 42 9.59 -2.04 9.71
C TYR A 42 8.25 -2.49 10.33
N ASP A 43 7.81 -3.68 9.99
CA ASP A 43 6.63 -4.30 10.57
C ASP A 43 6.89 -4.75 12.02
N LYS A 44 5.84 -5.27 12.68
CA LYS A 44 5.92 -5.79 14.05
C LYS A 44 6.91 -6.94 14.26
N ASN A 45 7.37 -7.57 13.18
CA ASN A 45 8.34 -8.67 13.19
C ASN A 45 9.76 -8.17 12.84
N GLY A 46 9.95 -6.86 12.68
CA GLY A 46 11.22 -6.25 12.27
C GLY A 46 11.55 -6.42 10.79
N ARG A 47 10.59 -6.82 9.95
CA ARG A 47 10.79 -6.92 8.49
C ARG A 47 10.56 -5.56 7.85
N PRO A 48 11.36 -5.14 6.87
CA PRO A 48 11.12 -3.87 6.20
C PRO A 48 9.74 -3.89 5.54
N VAL A 49 8.97 -2.81 5.73
CA VAL A 49 7.73 -2.60 4.98
C VAL A 49 8.11 -2.43 3.51
N PRO A 50 7.55 -3.22 2.59
CA PRO A 50 7.83 -3.09 1.17
C PRO A 50 7.42 -1.71 0.68
N ASP A 51 8.29 -1.07 -0.10
CA ASP A 51 7.92 0.13 -0.84
C ASP A 51 6.85 -0.23 -1.86
N MET A 52 5.80 0.59 -1.94
CA MET A 52 4.85 0.41 -3.02
C MET A 52 5.50 0.64 -4.38
N SER A 53 4.89 0.03 -5.41
CA SER A 53 5.16 0.41 -6.79
C SER A 53 4.74 1.87 -6.95
N ALA A 54 5.22 2.52 -8.01
CA ALA A 54 4.85 3.90 -8.36
C ALA A 54 3.37 4.00 -8.78
N GLU A 55 2.47 3.53 -7.93
CA GLU A 55 1.04 3.61 -8.04
C GLU A 55 0.56 5.00 -7.63
N LEU A 56 -0.54 5.44 -8.22
CA LEU A 56 -1.12 6.76 -8.01
C LEU A 56 -1.36 7.06 -6.52
N MET A 57 -1.76 6.05 -5.76
CA MET A 57 -2.03 6.16 -4.31
C MET A 57 -0.77 6.18 -3.44
N ALA A 58 0.41 5.95 -4.03
CA ALA A 58 1.72 5.95 -3.38
C ALA A 58 2.68 6.95 -4.07
N ASN A 59 2.18 8.16 -4.38
CA ASN A 59 2.90 9.25 -5.05
C ASN A 59 3.50 8.90 -6.43
N GLY A 60 2.97 7.87 -7.08
CA GLY A 60 3.34 7.50 -8.44
C GLY A 60 2.35 7.97 -9.50
N THR A 61 2.46 7.38 -10.68
CA THR A 61 1.66 7.74 -11.87
C THR A 61 0.90 6.56 -12.46
N LEU A 62 1.06 5.36 -11.88
CA LEU A 62 0.46 4.13 -12.41
C LEU A 62 -0.85 3.79 -11.70
N ILE A 63 -1.84 3.29 -12.43
CA ILE A 63 -2.99 2.60 -11.84
C ILE A 63 -2.60 1.13 -11.70
N GLY A 64 -2.14 0.73 -10.52
CA GLY A 64 -1.71 -0.63 -10.24
C GLY A 64 -2.76 -1.47 -9.49
N PRO A 65 -2.44 -2.74 -9.20
CA PRO A 65 -3.37 -3.67 -8.56
C PRO A 65 -3.89 -3.19 -7.21
N VAL A 66 -3.06 -2.50 -6.42
CA VAL A 66 -3.47 -1.99 -5.10
C VAL A 66 -4.45 -0.82 -5.24
N THR A 67 -4.19 0.10 -6.18
CA THR A 67 -5.06 1.23 -6.52
C THR A 67 -6.41 0.75 -7.05
N LEU A 68 -6.43 -0.24 -7.95
CA LEU A 68 -7.68 -0.86 -8.42
C LEU A 68 -8.44 -1.52 -7.27
N GLY A 69 -7.73 -2.24 -6.38
CA GLY A 69 -8.34 -2.82 -5.19
C GLY A 69 -8.94 -1.77 -4.25
N MET A 70 -8.35 -0.58 -4.14
CA MET A 70 -8.94 0.51 -3.36
C MET A 70 -10.21 1.08 -4.01
N LEU A 71 -10.22 1.23 -5.33
CA LEU A 71 -11.41 1.66 -6.06
C LEU A 71 -12.56 0.66 -5.89
N ASP A 72 -12.26 -0.64 -5.98
CA ASP A 72 -13.22 -1.73 -5.70
C ASP A 72 -13.76 -1.64 -4.26
N ASP A 73 -12.88 -1.40 -3.28
CA ASP A 73 -13.26 -1.27 -1.86
C ASP A 73 -14.13 -0.03 -1.60
N LEU A 74 -13.97 1.03 -2.38
CA LEU A 74 -14.79 2.24 -2.37
C LEU A 74 -16.10 2.10 -3.15
N GLY A 75 -16.29 0.98 -3.86
CA GLY A 75 -17.51 0.70 -4.64
C GLY A 75 -17.52 1.29 -6.04
N TYR A 76 -16.38 1.80 -6.53
CA TYR A 76 -16.23 2.13 -7.95
C TYR A 76 -16.07 0.83 -8.74
N ARG A 77 -16.95 0.62 -9.72
CA ARG A 77 -16.95 -0.52 -10.64
C ARG A 77 -17.06 -0.05 -12.08
#